data_AF-A0A381NQ74-F1
#
_entry.id   AF-A0A381NQ74-F1
#
_cell.length_a   1.000
_cell.length_b   1.000
_cell.length_c   1.000
_cell.angle_alpha   90.00
_cell.angle_beta   90.00
_cell.angle_gamma   90.00
#
_symmetry.space_group_name_H-M   'P 1'
#
loop_
_entity.id
_entity.type
_entity.pdbx_description
1 polymer ?
#
loop_
_entity_poly.entity_id
_entity_poly.type
_entity_poly.pdbx_seq_one_letter_code
_entity_poly.pdbx_strand_id
1 'polypeptide(L)'
;RLFNCLYPASLPPTGLEQAEPPPLELGISDGEIGFLADWSMAGGHKATFRTPAETDGSARLGFWPAGLTDLVSGATRGSETVALAMFDEWLRVTTDDWTAWVPPTDLVCTRWIPQATEILKKAGESVTPISEDAFSVTGNPAVRVTFHDVVDQQVLRISTVLATNVEDELDVRQRIDGIVHSRPGLKGWFEEGRVVFAIDLDVARVDELPHTLHRFRSQLHGFDLLLSIGDPLHDLFTEAGLVE
;
A
#
# COMPACT_ATOMS: atom_id res chain seq x y z
N ARG A 1 -11.28 -26.82 14.73
CA ARG A 1 -11.12 -26.55 13.26
C ARG A 1 -10.54 -25.17 13.02
N LEU A 2 -11.16 -24.11 13.56
CA LEU A 2 -10.65 -22.73 13.50
C LEU A 2 -9.17 -22.60 13.90
N PHE A 3 -8.77 -23.20 15.04
CA PHE A 3 -7.38 -23.20 15.51
C PHE A 3 -6.38 -23.75 14.49
N ASN A 4 -6.75 -24.78 13.72
CA ASN A 4 -5.87 -25.39 12.73
C ASN A 4 -5.65 -24.52 11.49
N CYS A 5 -6.42 -23.45 11.32
CA CYS A 5 -6.23 -22.45 10.27
C CYS A 5 -5.55 -21.20 10.83
N LEU A 6 -5.99 -20.76 12.01
CA LEU A 6 -5.48 -19.58 12.69
C LEU A 6 -4.02 -19.73 13.13
N TYR A 7 -3.66 -20.87 13.73
CA TYR A 7 -2.30 -21.09 14.23
C TYR A 7 -1.27 -21.06 13.09
N PRO A 8 -1.44 -21.82 11.98
CA PRO A 8 -0.54 -21.69 10.83
C PRO A 8 -0.51 -20.29 10.20
N ALA A 9 -1.64 -19.57 10.17
CA ALA A 9 -1.67 -18.20 9.66
C ALA A 9 -0.79 -17.24 10.48
N SER A 10 -0.66 -17.48 11.79
CA SER A 10 0.18 -16.68 12.68
C SER A 10 1.68 -17.03 12.64
N LEU A 11 2.07 -18.10 11.95
CA LEU A 11 3.46 -18.53 11.88
C LEU A 11 4.18 -17.95 10.65
N PRO A 12 5.45 -17.51 10.79
CA PRO A 12 6.25 -17.11 9.65
C PRO A 12 6.45 -18.30 8.69
N PRO A 13 6.39 -18.08 7.37
CA PRO A 13 6.76 -19.08 6.39
C PRO A 13 8.19 -19.59 6.62
N THR A 14 8.40 -20.88 6.37
CA THR A 14 9.72 -21.52 6.53
C THR A 14 10.80 -20.77 5.76
N GLY A 15 11.89 -20.40 6.44
CA GLY A 15 13.03 -19.70 5.83
C GLY A 15 13.02 -18.18 6.02
N LEU A 16 11.94 -17.61 6.55
CA LEU A 16 11.95 -16.25 7.10
C LEU A 16 12.55 -16.30 8.51
N GLU A 17 13.43 -15.35 8.82
CA GLU A 17 13.87 -15.11 10.20
C GLU A 17 12.65 -14.78 11.09
N GLN A 18 12.80 -14.84 12.41
CA GLN A 18 11.73 -14.50 13.37
C GLN A 18 11.31 -13.04 13.21
N ALA A 19 10.41 -12.79 12.27
CA ALA A 19 9.70 -11.55 12.08
C ALA A 19 8.44 -11.56 12.96
N GLU A 20 8.09 -10.39 13.50
CA GLU A 20 6.80 -10.21 14.13
C GLU A 20 5.70 -10.47 13.08
N PRO A 21 4.70 -11.31 13.39
CA PRO A 21 3.68 -11.66 12.41
C PRO A 21 2.85 -10.43 12.02
N PRO A 22 2.53 -10.26 10.73
CA PRO A 22 1.69 -9.16 10.28
C PRO A 22 0.27 -9.29 10.87
N PRO A 23 -0.50 -8.18 10.92
CA PRO A 23 -1.94 -8.28 11.16
C PRO A 23 -2.56 -9.29 10.19
N LEU A 24 -3.41 -10.17 10.72
CA LEU A 24 -4.18 -11.10 9.91
C LEU A 24 -5.46 -10.43 9.47
N GLU A 25 -5.85 -10.75 8.26
CA GLU A 25 -7.16 -10.40 7.75
C GLU A 25 -8.09 -11.61 7.86
N LEU A 26 -9.14 -11.45 8.66
CA LEU A 26 -10.27 -12.36 8.73
C LEU A 26 -11.26 -11.99 7.61
N GLY A 27 -11.64 -12.97 6.79
CA GLY A 27 -12.73 -12.87 5.83
C GLY A 27 -13.78 -13.94 6.07
N ILE A 28 -15.06 -13.62 5.89
CA ILE A 28 -16.13 -14.61 5.76
C ILE A 28 -16.71 -14.44 4.35
N SER A 29 -16.75 -15.52 3.57
CA SER A 29 -17.29 -15.53 2.21
C SER A 29 -17.65 -16.95 1.78
N ASP A 30 -18.76 -17.13 1.06
CA ASP A 30 -19.13 -18.38 0.39
C ASP A 30 -19.07 -19.63 1.29
N GLY A 31 -19.59 -19.53 2.52
CA GLY A 31 -19.58 -20.64 3.47
C GLY A 31 -18.18 -21.00 4.00
N GLU A 32 -17.21 -20.09 3.90
CA GLU A 32 -15.85 -20.26 4.43
C GLU A 32 -15.41 -19.08 5.30
N ILE A 33 -14.62 -19.38 6.32
CA ILE A 33 -13.83 -18.40 7.07
C ILE A 33 -12.39 -18.49 6.56
N GLY A 34 -11.87 -17.38 6.06
CA GLY A 34 -10.50 -17.22 5.59
C GLY A 34 -9.65 -16.38 6.55
N PHE A 35 -8.40 -16.78 6.73
CA PHE A 35 -7.37 -16.01 7.40
C PHE A 35 -6.26 -15.74 6.39
N LEU A 36 -6.07 -14.48 6.02
CA LEU A 36 -4.99 -14.05 5.14
C LEU A 36 -3.85 -13.48 5.98
N ALA A 37 -2.66 -14.05 5.80
CA ALA A 37 -1.41 -13.54 6.32
C ALA A 37 -0.58 -12.96 5.16
N ASP A 38 -0.29 -11.67 5.21
CA ASP A 38 0.49 -10.98 4.18
C ASP A 38 1.95 -10.78 4.63
N TRP A 39 2.81 -11.74 4.30
CA TRP A 39 4.24 -11.73 4.64
C TRP A 39 5.11 -10.96 3.63
N SER A 40 4.51 -10.28 2.65
CA SER A 40 5.24 -9.62 1.57
C SER A 40 6.30 -8.63 2.07
N MET A 41 6.00 -7.93 3.17
CA MET A 41 6.91 -7.02 3.88
C MET A 41 8.20 -7.68 4.35
N ALA A 42 8.14 -8.94 4.76
CA ALA A 42 9.30 -9.68 5.24
C ALA A 42 10.04 -10.39 4.09
N GLY A 43 9.61 -10.20 2.83
CA GLY A 43 10.10 -10.97 1.68
C GLY A 43 9.40 -12.33 1.51
N GLY A 44 8.28 -12.56 2.21
CA GLY A 44 7.45 -13.75 2.12
C GLY A 44 6.34 -13.66 1.06
N HIS A 45 5.50 -14.70 1.03
CA HIS A 45 4.30 -14.74 0.17
C HIS A 45 3.03 -14.49 0.99
N LYS A 46 1.95 -14.11 0.31
CA LYS A 46 0.60 -14.09 0.89
C LYS A 46 0.07 -15.52 1.04
N ALA A 47 -0.44 -15.86 2.21
CA ALA A 47 -1.00 -17.18 2.48
C ALA A 47 -2.42 -17.05 3.05
N THR A 48 -3.37 -17.79 2.47
CA THR A 48 -4.75 -17.84 2.95
C THR A 48 -5.07 -19.22 3.50
N PHE A 49 -5.54 -19.27 4.74
CA PHE A 49 -5.97 -20.49 5.43
C PHE A 49 -7.48 -20.47 5.58
N ARG A 50 -8.16 -21.51 5.09
CA ARG A 50 -9.63 -21.56 5.06
C ARG A 50 -10.19 -22.70 5.89
N THR A 51 -11.35 -22.46 6.49
CA THR A 51 -12.16 -23.48 7.15
C THR A 51 -13.64 -23.26 6.82
N PRO A 52 -14.46 -24.32 6.73
CA PRO A 52 -15.90 -24.15 6.50
C PRO A 52 -16.57 -23.31 7.59
N ALA A 53 -17.42 -22.38 7.18
CA ALA A 53 -18.37 -21.65 8.01
C ALA A 53 -19.71 -22.39 8.03
N GLU A 54 -20.43 -22.32 9.15
CA GLU A 54 -21.79 -22.88 9.25
C GLU A 54 -22.87 -21.93 8.69
N THR A 55 -22.49 -20.68 8.40
CA THR A 55 -23.40 -19.63 7.94
C THR A 55 -22.76 -18.82 6.81
N ASP A 56 -23.59 -18.33 5.91
CA ASP A 56 -23.16 -17.42 4.85
C ASP A 56 -23.15 -15.97 5.32
N GLY A 57 -22.16 -15.21 4.84
CA GLY A 57 -21.99 -13.79 5.11
C GLY A 57 -20.78 -13.24 4.37
N SER A 58 -20.70 -11.91 4.27
CA SER A 58 -19.56 -11.20 3.68
C SER A 58 -19.05 -10.14 4.65
N ALA A 59 -17.86 -10.34 5.20
CA ALA A 59 -17.26 -9.39 6.14
C ALA A 59 -15.74 -9.55 6.17
N ARG A 60 -15.00 -8.44 6.38
CA ARG A 60 -13.53 -8.39 6.41
C ARG A 60 -13.05 -7.56 7.61
N LEU A 61 -12.09 -8.07 8.39
CA LEU A 61 -11.52 -7.37 9.55
C LEU A 61 -10.03 -7.70 9.72
N GLY A 62 -9.23 -6.71 10.09
CA GLY A 62 -7.85 -6.94 10.54
C GLY A 62 -7.79 -7.25 12.03
N PHE A 63 -6.84 -8.06 12.47
CA PHE A 63 -6.53 -8.25 13.89
C PHE A 63 -5.09 -8.71 14.09
N TRP A 64 -4.54 -8.47 15.29
CA TRP A 64 -3.22 -8.99 15.65
C TRP A 64 -3.28 -10.49 15.97
N PRO A 65 -2.48 -11.34 15.28
CA PRO A 65 -2.56 -12.80 15.44
C PRO A 65 -2.40 -13.28 16.88
N ALA A 66 -1.48 -12.69 17.65
CA ALA A 66 -1.23 -13.10 19.04
C ALA A 66 -2.52 -13.09 19.89
N GLY A 67 -3.34 -12.04 19.77
CA GLY A 67 -4.56 -11.91 20.57
C GLY A 67 -5.58 -13.01 20.33
N LEU A 68 -5.88 -13.32 19.06
CA LEU A 68 -6.88 -14.35 18.73
C LEU A 68 -6.32 -15.76 18.88
N THR A 69 -5.06 -15.99 18.51
CA THR A 69 -4.42 -17.31 18.61
C THR A 69 -4.23 -17.73 20.07
N ASP A 70 -3.78 -16.84 20.95
CA ASP A 70 -3.62 -17.13 22.38
C ASP A 70 -4.98 -17.37 23.04
N LEU A 71 -5.99 -16.60 22.65
CA LEU A 71 -7.34 -16.73 23.15
C LEU A 71 -7.98 -18.06 22.73
N VAL A 72 -7.90 -18.42 21.46
CA VAL A 72 -8.44 -19.69 20.95
C VAL A 72 -7.63 -20.87 21.51
N SER A 73 -6.31 -20.77 21.63
CA SER A 73 -5.48 -21.87 22.16
C SER A 73 -5.66 -22.08 23.67
N GLY A 74 -5.71 -21.00 24.45
CA GLY A 74 -5.82 -21.05 25.90
C GLY A 74 -7.23 -21.37 26.38
N ALA A 75 -8.25 -20.95 25.62
CA ALA A 75 -9.64 -21.06 26.03
C ALA A 75 -10.41 -22.18 25.32
N THR A 76 -9.86 -22.83 24.29
CA THR A 76 -10.48 -24.01 23.69
C THR A 76 -9.71 -25.29 23.97
N ARG A 77 -10.40 -26.35 24.41
CA ARG A 77 -9.78 -27.68 24.59
C ARG A 77 -9.59 -28.47 23.28
N GLY A 78 -9.69 -27.78 22.13
CA GLY A 78 -9.47 -28.35 20.80
C GLY A 78 -10.71 -28.91 20.08
N SER A 79 -11.83 -29.13 20.77
CA SER A 79 -13.07 -29.69 20.18
C SER A 79 -14.30 -28.79 20.26
N GLU A 80 -14.18 -27.60 20.85
CA GLU A 80 -15.31 -26.69 21.03
C GLU A 80 -15.66 -25.93 19.74
N THR A 81 -16.95 -25.71 19.53
CA THR A 81 -17.43 -24.82 18.46
C THR A 81 -17.18 -23.38 18.88
N VAL A 82 -16.46 -22.65 18.04
CA VAL A 82 -16.19 -21.21 18.23
C VAL A 82 -17.06 -20.45 17.26
N ALA A 83 -17.94 -19.59 17.79
CA ALA A 83 -18.73 -18.66 17.00
C ALA A 83 -18.03 -17.31 16.92
N LEU A 84 -17.96 -16.76 15.71
CA LEU A 84 -17.43 -15.43 15.42
C LEU A 84 -18.59 -14.51 15.03
N ALA A 85 -18.67 -13.33 15.64
CA ALA A 85 -19.60 -12.29 15.23
C ALA A 85 -18.85 -10.97 15.06
N MET A 86 -18.99 -10.37 13.88
CA MET A 86 -18.32 -9.12 13.54
C MET A 86 -19.23 -7.92 13.81
N PHE A 87 -18.67 -6.92 14.48
CA PHE A 87 -19.25 -5.60 14.72
C PHE A 87 -18.26 -4.53 14.22
N ASP A 88 -18.75 -3.29 14.03
CA ASP A 88 -17.95 -2.18 13.49
C ASP A 88 -16.63 -1.95 14.26
N GLU A 89 -16.66 -2.14 15.58
CA GLU A 89 -15.51 -1.88 16.45
C GLU A 89 -14.93 -3.14 17.11
N TRP A 90 -15.52 -4.32 16.89
CA TRP A 90 -15.12 -5.53 17.62
C TRP A 90 -15.39 -6.82 16.84
N LEU A 91 -14.44 -7.75 16.90
CA LEU A 91 -14.70 -9.17 16.66
C LEU A 91 -15.08 -9.82 17.99
N ARG A 92 -16.31 -10.32 18.09
CA ARG A 92 -16.73 -11.15 19.21
C ARG A 92 -16.40 -12.61 18.91
N VAL A 93 -15.72 -13.24 19.85
CA VAL A 93 -15.34 -14.66 19.84
C VAL A 93 -16.06 -15.34 20.99
N THR A 94 -16.87 -16.35 20.70
CA THR A 94 -17.75 -16.99 21.68
C THR A 94 -17.65 -18.51 21.62
N THR A 95 -17.66 -19.14 22.79
CA THR A 95 -17.94 -20.56 22.99
C THR A 95 -19.12 -20.68 23.95
N ASP A 96 -19.49 -21.91 24.32
CA ASP A 96 -20.50 -22.14 25.36
C ASP A 96 -20.05 -21.66 26.75
N ASP A 97 -18.74 -21.65 27.01
CA ASP A 97 -18.17 -21.38 28.33
C ASP A 97 -17.65 -19.95 28.51
N TRP A 98 -17.33 -19.24 27.42
CA TRP A 98 -16.72 -17.91 27.51
C TRP A 98 -17.02 -17.03 26.30
N THR A 99 -16.82 -15.71 26.49
CA THR A 99 -16.93 -14.69 25.45
C THR A 99 -15.74 -13.74 25.54
N ALA A 100 -15.16 -13.41 24.40
CA ALA A 100 -14.11 -12.42 24.28
C ALA A 100 -14.38 -11.43 23.15
N TRP A 101 -13.76 -10.26 23.26
CA TRP A 101 -13.88 -9.18 22.31
C TRP A 101 -12.48 -8.77 21.86
N VAL A 102 -12.24 -8.84 20.56
CA VAL A 102 -10.95 -8.49 19.95
C VAL A 102 -11.16 -7.19 19.18
N PRO A 103 -10.41 -6.11 19.49
CA PRO A 103 -10.50 -4.89 18.72
C PRO A 103 -9.91 -5.12 17.32
N PRO A 104 -10.48 -4.51 16.27
CA PRO A 104 -9.91 -4.56 14.94
C PRO A 104 -8.57 -3.84 14.90
N THR A 105 -7.68 -4.36 14.07
CA THR A 105 -6.49 -3.64 13.62
C THR A 105 -6.82 -2.94 12.32
N ASP A 106 -6.48 -1.66 12.24
CA ASP A 106 -6.60 -0.90 11.00
C ASP A 106 -5.72 -1.54 9.91
N LEU A 107 -6.36 -1.94 8.82
CA LEU A 107 -5.69 -2.47 7.63
C LEU A 107 -5.53 -1.40 6.56
N VAL A 108 -5.87 -0.13 6.78
CA VAL A 108 -5.70 0.94 5.79
C VAL A 108 -4.21 1.24 5.58
N CYS A 109 -3.84 1.61 4.37
CA CYS A 109 -2.45 1.85 3.97
C CYS A 109 -1.78 2.97 4.79
N THR A 110 -2.55 3.93 5.29
CA THR A 110 -2.07 5.07 6.10
C THR A 110 -1.37 4.66 7.40
N ARG A 111 -1.61 3.45 7.92
CA ARG A 111 -0.88 2.90 9.08
C ARG A 111 0.63 2.84 8.88
N TRP A 112 1.10 2.85 7.62
CA TRP A 112 2.52 2.80 7.25
C TRP A 112 3.21 4.15 7.22
N ILE A 113 2.48 5.27 7.39
CA ILE A 113 3.06 6.62 7.40
C ILE A 113 4.20 6.74 8.44
N PRO A 114 4.04 6.30 9.71
CA PRO A 114 5.11 6.42 10.69
C PRO A 114 6.42 5.76 10.23
N GLN A 115 6.36 4.51 9.75
CA GLN A 115 7.53 3.78 9.27
C GLN A 115 8.15 4.42 8.03
N ALA A 116 7.34 4.76 7.03
CA ALA A 116 7.82 5.40 5.80
C ALA A 116 8.52 6.74 6.08
N THR A 117 7.97 7.56 6.98
CA THR A 117 8.60 8.83 7.38
C THR A 117 9.88 8.62 8.16
N GLU A 118 9.96 7.61 9.02
CA GLU A 118 11.18 7.28 9.76
C GLU A 118 12.32 6.83 8.83
N ILE A 119 12.01 5.94 7.88
CA ILE A 119 12.97 5.45 6.86
C ILE A 119 13.55 6.61 6.06
N LEU A 120 12.69 7.53 5.59
CA LEU A 120 13.12 8.71 4.83
C LEU A 120 13.97 9.66 5.67
N LYS A 121 13.58 9.93 6.92
CA LYS A 121 14.38 10.75 7.85
C LYS A 121 15.75 10.14 8.11
N LYS A 122 15.84 8.81 8.29
CA LYS A 122 17.12 8.09 8.43
C LYS A 122 17.97 8.18 7.17
N ALA A 123 17.35 8.24 5.99
CA ALA A 123 18.02 8.47 4.72
C ALA A 123 18.45 9.94 4.49
N GLY A 124 18.16 10.85 5.43
CA GLY A 124 18.51 12.27 5.34
C GLY A 124 17.51 13.13 4.56
N GLU A 125 16.35 12.58 4.20
CA GLU A 125 15.29 13.33 3.52
C GLU A 125 14.48 14.16 4.53
N SER A 126 14.05 15.36 4.11
CA SER A 126 13.17 16.21 4.92
C SER A 126 11.72 15.98 4.52
N VAL A 127 10.92 15.58 5.49
CA VAL A 127 9.55 15.11 5.32
C VAL A 127 8.57 16.04 6.06
N THR A 128 7.53 16.50 5.37
CA THR A 128 6.49 17.38 5.92
C THR A 128 5.11 16.76 5.68
N PRO A 129 4.28 16.55 6.72
CA PRO A 129 2.90 16.08 6.54
C PRO A 129 2.08 17.06 5.70
N ILE A 130 1.20 16.55 4.83
CA ILE A 130 0.29 17.37 4.01
C ILE A 130 -1.17 17.08 4.35
N SER A 131 -1.51 15.80 4.51
CA SER A 131 -2.85 15.29 4.81
C SER A 131 -2.75 14.00 5.62
N GLU A 132 -3.88 13.44 6.04
CA GLU A 132 -3.94 12.17 6.79
C GLU A 132 -3.36 10.98 6.00
N ASP A 133 -3.35 11.07 4.67
CA ASP A 133 -2.92 10.03 3.74
C ASP A 133 -1.67 10.40 2.93
N ALA A 134 -1.02 11.54 3.21
CA ALA A 134 0.12 11.99 2.41
C ALA A 134 1.11 12.88 3.15
N PHE A 135 2.37 12.80 2.71
CA PHE A 135 3.43 13.73 3.09
C PHE A 135 4.23 14.20 1.87
N SER A 136 4.88 15.36 1.99
CA SER A 136 5.83 15.86 1.00
C SER A 136 7.26 15.56 1.45
N VAL A 137 8.12 15.26 0.49
CA VAL A 137 9.56 15.16 0.67
C VAL A 137 10.23 16.27 -0.12
N THR A 138 10.95 17.16 0.56
CA THR A 138 11.65 18.28 -0.08
C THR A 138 12.79 17.77 -0.95
N GLY A 139 13.06 18.43 -2.07
CA GLY A 139 14.17 18.09 -2.97
C GLY A 139 13.94 18.72 -4.34
N ASN A 140 14.73 18.30 -5.33
CA ASN A 140 14.54 18.72 -6.72
C ASN A 140 14.31 17.49 -7.63
N PRO A 141 13.08 17.24 -8.11
CA PRO A 141 11.84 17.92 -7.72
C PRO A 141 11.38 17.56 -6.30
N ALA A 142 10.56 18.43 -5.71
CA ALA A 142 9.80 18.10 -4.51
C ALA A 142 8.74 17.05 -4.86
N VAL A 143 8.54 16.07 -3.98
CA VAL A 143 7.65 14.93 -4.26
C VAL A 143 6.59 14.78 -3.18
N ARG A 144 5.39 14.36 -3.56
CA ARG A 144 4.30 13.96 -2.68
C ARG A 144 4.24 12.44 -2.65
N VAL A 145 4.25 11.85 -1.45
CA VAL A 145 4.00 10.43 -1.22
C VAL A 145 2.60 10.27 -0.65
N THR A 146 1.74 9.53 -1.36
CA THR A 146 0.34 9.28 -0.97
C THR A 146 0.12 7.78 -0.78
N PHE A 147 -0.66 7.41 0.23
CA PHE A 147 -0.91 6.03 0.62
C PHE A 147 -2.26 5.58 0.06
N HIS A 148 -2.27 4.53 -0.75
CA HIS A 148 -3.48 4.05 -1.41
C HIS A 148 -3.75 2.57 -1.10
N ASP A 149 -4.99 2.30 -0.71
CA ASP A 149 -5.56 0.96 -0.71
C ASP A 149 -6.16 0.68 -2.09
N VAL A 150 -5.48 -0.15 -2.89
CA VAL A 150 -5.99 -0.71 -4.14
C VAL A 150 -6.49 -2.13 -3.83
N VAL A 151 -7.50 -2.60 -4.56
CA VAL A 151 -8.28 -3.83 -4.26
C VAL A 151 -7.45 -4.99 -3.67
N ASP A 152 -6.31 -5.33 -4.28
CA ASP A 152 -5.45 -6.45 -3.86
C ASP A 152 -4.06 -6.02 -3.35
N GLN A 153 -3.79 -4.72 -3.29
CA GLN A 153 -2.45 -4.20 -3.01
C GLN A 153 -2.48 -2.81 -2.36
N GLN A 154 -1.60 -2.62 -1.39
CA GLN A 154 -1.33 -1.31 -0.79
C GLN A 154 -0.12 -0.70 -1.48
N VAL A 155 -0.27 0.54 -1.95
CA VAL A 155 0.79 1.22 -2.71
C VAL A 155 1.08 2.61 -2.15
N LEU A 156 2.37 2.93 -2.11
CA LEU A 156 2.88 4.27 -1.89
C LEU A 156 3.08 4.91 -3.26
N ARG A 157 2.24 5.88 -3.60
CA ARG A 157 2.37 6.67 -4.82
C ARG A 157 3.31 7.84 -4.58
N ILE A 158 4.45 7.82 -5.26
CA ILE A 158 5.43 8.91 -5.26
C ILE A 158 5.17 9.74 -6.49
N SER A 159 4.77 11.00 -6.31
CA SER A 159 4.32 11.87 -7.39
C SER A 159 4.97 13.25 -7.32
N THR A 160 5.00 13.94 -8.45
CA THR A 160 5.35 15.36 -8.50
C THR A 160 4.56 16.06 -9.60
N VAL A 161 4.28 17.34 -9.39
CA VAL A 161 3.73 18.21 -10.42
C VAL A 161 4.90 18.68 -11.27
N LEU A 162 4.91 18.27 -12.54
CA LEU A 162 5.97 18.61 -13.47
C LEU A 162 5.69 19.95 -14.19
N ALA A 163 4.42 20.26 -14.42
CA ALA A 163 3.99 21.51 -15.05
C ALA A 163 2.64 21.99 -14.49
N THR A 164 2.41 23.31 -14.55
CA THR A 164 1.15 23.96 -14.19
C THR A 164 0.68 24.87 -15.31
N ASN A 165 -0.60 25.23 -15.31
CA ASN A 165 -1.24 26.04 -16.36
C ASN A 165 -1.10 25.44 -17.76
N VAL A 166 -1.13 24.12 -17.85
CA VAL A 166 -1.05 23.39 -19.12
C VAL A 166 -2.45 23.11 -19.62
N GLU A 167 -2.73 23.52 -20.86
CA GLU A 167 -3.98 23.18 -21.53
C GLU A 167 -3.98 21.70 -21.94
N ASP A 168 -5.13 21.07 -21.81
CA ASP A 168 -5.31 19.65 -22.05
C ASP A 168 -5.50 19.37 -23.56
N GLU A 169 -4.43 19.61 -24.31
CA GLU A 169 -4.36 19.46 -25.77
C GLU A 169 -3.83 18.08 -26.19
N LEU A 170 -4.21 17.64 -27.39
CA LEU A 170 -3.88 16.31 -27.90
C LEU A 170 -2.38 16.08 -28.06
N ASP A 171 -1.65 17.09 -28.51
CA ASP A 171 -0.20 17.05 -28.71
C ASP A 171 0.54 16.95 -27.36
N VAL A 172 0.08 17.63 -26.33
CA VAL A 172 0.63 17.52 -24.97
C VAL A 172 0.38 16.13 -24.40
N ARG A 173 -0.83 15.58 -24.57
CA ARG A 173 -1.14 14.18 -24.18
C ARG A 173 -0.21 13.19 -24.87
N GLN A 174 -0.02 13.31 -26.19
CA GLN A 174 0.86 12.43 -26.95
C GLN A 174 2.32 12.51 -26.46
N ARG A 175 2.78 13.69 -26.04
CA ARG A 175 4.12 13.85 -25.46
C ARG A 175 4.24 13.20 -24.08
N ILE A 176 3.25 13.39 -23.22
CA ILE A 176 3.19 12.72 -21.91
C ILE A 176 3.20 11.20 -22.09
N ASP A 177 2.37 10.69 -23.00
CA ASP A 177 2.33 9.28 -23.35
C ASP A 177 3.70 8.81 -23.83
N GLY A 178 4.35 9.53 -24.76
CA GLY A 178 5.70 9.20 -25.23
C GLY A 178 6.72 9.09 -24.09
N ILE A 179 6.68 10.03 -23.14
CA ILE A 179 7.53 10.00 -21.95
C ILE A 179 7.25 8.76 -21.10
N VAL A 180 5.99 8.48 -20.79
CA VAL A 180 5.56 7.33 -19.99
C VAL A 180 5.98 6.01 -20.64
N HIS A 181 5.77 5.87 -21.96
CA HIS A 181 6.16 4.67 -22.70
C HIS A 181 7.67 4.46 -22.72
N SER A 182 8.47 5.53 -22.74
CA SER A 182 9.94 5.43 -22.72
C SER A 182 10.51 5.03 -21.35
N ARG A 183 9.71 5.06 -20.29
CA ARG A 183 10.17 4.91 -18.90
C ARG A 183 9.36 3.89 -18.12
N PRO A 184 9.89 2.66 -17.95
CA PRO A 184 9.19 1.61 -17.24
C PRO A 184 8.75 2.01 -15.82
N GLY A 185 7.46 1.82 -15.55
CA GLY A 185 6.82 2.09 -14.25
C GLY A 185 6.41 3.53 -14.01
N LEU A 186 6.81 4.47 -14.87
CA LEU A 186 6.37 5.86 -14.81
C LEU A 186 4.90 5.97 -15.22
N LYS A 187 4.16 6.83 -14.53
CA LYS A 187 2.78 7.18 -14.82
C LYS A 187 2.71 8.68 -15.03
N GLY A 188 1.85 9.12 -15.94
CA GLY A 188 1.64 10.53 -16.26
C GLY A 188 0.17 10.79 -16.51
N TRP A 189 -0.38 11.88 -15.96
CA TRP A 189 -1.75 12.29 -16.22
C TRP A 189 -1.92 13.81 -16.06
N PHE A 190 -3.09 14.29 -16.51
CA PHE A 190 -3.55 15.66 -16.28
C PHE A 190 -4.42 15.73 -15.03
N GLU A 191 -4.16 16.74 -14.20
CA GLU A 191 -4.96 17.06 -13.02
C GLU A 191 -5.10 18.57 -12.91
N GLU A 192 -6.31 19.10 -13.12
CA GLU A 192 -6.65 20.52 -12.89
C GLU A 192 -5.66 21.52 -13.55
N GLY A 193 -5.37 21.32 -14.84
CA GLY A 193 -4.41 22.17 -15.58
C GLY A 193 -2.95 21.94 -15.19
N ARG A 194 -2.64 20.79 -14.57
CA ARG A 194 -1.29 20.39 -14.19
C ARG A 194 -0.95 19.06 -14.84
N VAL A 195 0.33 18.87 -15.12
CA VAL A 195 0.88 17.58 -15.56
C VAL A 195 1.54 16.93 -14.35
N VAL A 196 1.03 15.78 -13.95
CA VAL A 196 1.53 15.02 -12.80
C VAL A 196 2.22 13.77 -13.28
N PHE A 197 3.40 13.52 -12.75
CA PHE A 197 4.12 12.26 -12.93
C PHE A 197 4.21 11.49 -11.63
N ALA A 198 4.15 10.17 -11.69
CA ALA A 198 4.28 9.33 -10.51
C ALA A 198 4.86 7.94 -10.80
N ILE A 199 5.29 7.29 -9.73
CA ILE A 199 5.55 5.85 -9.68
C ILE A 199 4.87 5.28 -8.43
N ASP A 200 4.48 4.01 -8.51
CA ASP A 200 3.91 3.30 -7.36
C ASP A 200 4.95 2.32 -6.80
N LEU A 201 5.09 2.32 -5.49
CA LEU A 201 5.88 1.38 -4.72
C LEU A 201 4.92 0.50 -3.91
N ASP A 202 5.06 -0.82 -3.99
CA ASP A 202 4.34 -1.72 -3.09
C ASP A 202 4.71 -1.41 -1.64
N VAL A 203 3.74 -1.30 -0.75
CA VAL A 203 4.02 -1.09 0.67
C VAL A 203 4.90 -2.19 1.24
N ALA A 204 4.81 -3.43 0.71
CA ALA A 204 5.72 -4.55 0.96
C ALA A 204 7.20 -4.16 0.92
N ARG A 205 7.52 -3.12 0.14
CA ARG A 205 8.87 -2.67 -0.16
C ARG A 205 9.11 -1.25 0.40
N VAL A 206 8.45 -0.88 1.49
CA VAL A 206 8.60 0.46 2.12
C VAL A 206 10.06 0.78 2.46
N ASP A 207 10.89 -0.22 2.76
CA ASP A 207 12.32 -0.04 3.04
C ASP A 207 13.11 0.41 1.79
N GLU A 208 12.58 0.15 0.59
CA GLU A 208 13.15 0.62 -0.67
C GLU A 208 12.70 2.05 -1.04
N LEU A 209 11.86 2.68 -0.22
CA LEU A 209 11.32 4.02 -0.49
C LEU A 209 12.42 5.08 -0.78
N PRO A 210 13.55 5.14 -0.05
CA PRO A 210 14.61 6.11 -0.35
C PRO A 210 15.22 5.88 -1.74
N HIS A 211 15.52 4.63 -2.08
CA HIS A 211 16.08 4.29 -3.40
C HIS A 211 15.08 4.60 -4.52
N THR A 212 13.82 4.23 -4.31
CA THR A 212 12.72 4.46 -5.25
C THR A 212 12.49 5.95 -5.50
N LEU A 213 12.54 6.77 -4.45
CA LEU A 213 12.43 8.22 -4.50
C LEU A 213 13.61 8.86 -5.24
N HIS A 214 14.84 8.41 -4.98
CA HIS A 214 16.02 8.85 -5.73
C HIS A 214 15.92 8.49 -7.22
N ARG A 215 15.55 7.25 -7.54
CA ARG A 215 15.33 6.79 -8.91
C ARG A 215 14.26 7.62 -9.62
N PHE A 216 13.16 7.93 -8.95
CA PHE A 216 12.09 8.76 -9.50
C PHE A 216 12.60 10.15 -9.90
N ARG A 217 13.32 10.83 -8.99
CA ARG A 217 13.94 12.13 -9.27
C ARG A 217 14.93 12.05 -10.43
N SER A 218 15.79 11.03 -10.43
CA SER A 218 16.79 10.80 -11.49
C SER A 218 16.16 10.50 -12.84
N GLN A 219 15.02 9.80 -12.87
CA GLN A 219 14.24 9.69 -14.09
C GLN A 219 13.82 11.10 -14.52
N LEU A 220 13.12 11.86 -13.70
CA LEU A 220 12.57 13.17 -14.10
C LEU A 220 13.61 14.24 -14.46
N HIS A 221 14.89 14.01 -14.18
CA HIS A 221 15.97 14.87 -14.63
C HIS A 221 15.96 15.04 -16.17
N GLY A 222 16.05 16.28 -16.65
CA GLY A 222 15.97 16.65 -18.06
C GLY A 222 14.55 17.02 -18.54
N PHE A 223 13.51 16.74 -17.75
CA PHE A 223 12.14 17.19 -18.05
C PHE A 223 11.75 18.51 -17.40
N ASP A 224 12.56 18.95 -16.43
CA ASP A 224 12.58 20.31 -15.89
C ASP A 224 12.77 21.36 -16.99
N LEU A 225 13.47 21.04 -18.08
CA LEU A 225 13.65 21.91 -19.25
C LEU A 225 12.46 21.90 -20.23
N LEU A 226 11.67 20.83 -20.29
CA LEU A 226 10.56 20.71 -21.25
C LEU A 226 9.34 21.55 -20.84
N LEU A 227 9.27 22.01 -19.59
CA LEU A 227 8.04 22.52 -18.98
C LEU A 227 8.24 23.77 -18.12
N SER A 228 9.46 24.34 -18.08
CA SER A 228 9.77 25.59 -17.36
C SER A 228 9.56 26.86 -18.18
N ILE A 229 9.01 26.75 -19.39
CA ILE A 229 8.79 27.90 -20.27
C ILE A 229 7.29 28.07 -20.46
N GLY A 230 6.74 29.13 -19.87
CA GLY A 230 5.38 29.61 -20.10
C GLY A 230 5.20 30.28 -21.46
N ASP A 231 5.91 29.81 -22.49
CA ASP A 231 5.69 30.17 -23.89
C ASP A 231 5.04 28.98 -24.60
N PRO A 232 4.22 29.24 -25.64
CA PRO A 232 3.58 28.19 -26.42
C PRO A 232 4.63 27.18 -26.88
N LEU A 233 4.36 25.91 -26.59
CA LEU A 233 5.19 24.71 -26.81
C LEU A 233 5.66 24.49 -28.27
N HIS A 234 5.39 25.43 -29.17
CA HIS A 234 5.56 25.32 -30.60
C HIS A 234 7.01 25.56 -31.06
N ASP A 235 7.81 26.35 -30.33
CA ASP A 235 9.15 26.76 -30.79
C ASP A 235 10.32 25.97 -30.17
N LEU A 236 10.12 25.33 -29.01
CA LEU A 236 11.20 24.63 -28.30
C LEU A 236 11.69 23.34 -28.96
N PHE A 237 10.86 22.71 -29.78
CA PHE A 237 11.18 21.42 -30.40
C PHE A 237 11.89 21.55 -31.75
N THR A 238 12.00 22.77 -32.28
CA THR A 238 12.75 23.05 -33.51
C THR A 238 14.23 23.31 -33.21
N GLU A 239 14.57 23.81 -32.02
CA GLU A 239 15.95 24.14 -31.63
C GLU A 239 16.67 23.01 -30.86
N ALA A 240 15.95 22.06 -30.26
CA ALA A 240 16.55 20.97 -29.47
C ALA A 240 17.07 19.78 -30.30
N GLY A 241 17.01 19.82 -31.63
CA GLY A 241 17.62 18.80 -32.49
C GLY A 241 17.10 17.38 -32.31
N LEU A 242 15.88 17.19 -31.80
CA LEU A 242 15.20 15.89 -31.72
C LEU A 242 14.33 15.62 -32.95
N VAL A 243 14.89 15.89 -34.13
CA VAL A 243 14.46 15.30 -35.39
C VAL A 243 15.72 14.76 -36.07
N GLU A 244 16.03 13.50 -35.78
CA GLU A 244 16.24 12.42 -36.76
C GLU A 244 15.94 11.08 -36.10
#